data_AF-A0A914YFI2-F1
#
_entry.id   AF-A0A914YFI2-F1
#
_cell.length_a   1.000
_cell.length_b   1.000
_cell.length_c   1.000
_cell.angle_alpha   90.00
_cell.angle_beta   90.00
_cell.angle_gamma   90.00
#
_symmetry.space_group_name_H-M   'P 1'
#
loop_
_entity.id
_entity.type
_entity.pdbx_description
1 polymer ?
#
loop_
_entity_poly.entity_id
_entity_poly.type
_entity_poly.pdbx_seq_one_letter_code
_entity_poly.pdbx_strand_id
1 'polypeptide(L)'
;MAAEAEATREARAKVIVAEGEQKASRALKEAAEVIAESPSALQLRYLQTLNSISAEKNSTIIFPFPIDLLSSFLHRPAPKT
;
A
#
# COMPACT_ATOMS: atom_id res chain seq x y z
N MET A 1 -2.29 32.68 32.63
CA MET A 1 -1.42 33.19 31.55
C MET A 1 -0.53 32.11 30.92
N ALA A 2 0.53 31.58 31.56
CA ALA A 2 1.41 30.58 30.91
C ALA A 2 0.70 29.27 30.51
N ALA A 3 -0.13 28.71 31.40
CA ALA A 3 -0.89 27.48 31.14
C ALA A 3 -1.93 27.64 30.00
N GLU A 4 -2.52 28.82 29.83
CA GLU A 4 -3.50 29.10 28.76
C GLU A 4 -2.83 29.21 27.39
N ALA A 5 -1.62 29.80 27.35
CA ALA A 5 -0.82 29.88 26.14
C ALA A 5 -0.38 28.48 25.67
N GLU A 6 0.00 27.60 26.60
CA GLU A 6 0.37 26.21 26.32
C GLU A 6 -0.84 25.39 25.84
N ALA A 7 -1.99 25.50 26.53
CA ALA A 7 -3.23 24.83 26.12
C ALA A 7 -3.68 25.26 24.71
N THR A 8 -3.55 26.54 24.37
CA THR A 8 -3.87 27.06 23.03
C THR A 8 -2.92 26.52 21.97
N ARG A 9 -1.63 26.39 22.29
CA ARG A 9 -0.62 25.81 21.39
C ARG A 9 -0.91 24.33 21.11
N GLU A 10 -1.20 23.55 22.15
CA GLU A 10 -1.54 22.14 22.01
C GLU A 10 -2.83 21.93 21.22
N ALA A 11 -3.87 22.72 21.50
CA ALA A 11 -5.11 22.68 20.73
C ALA A 11 -4.87 22.96 19.25
N ARG A 12 -4.07 23.98 18.91
CA ARG A 12 -3.70 24.29 17.52
C ARG A 12 -2.90 23.16 16.88
N ALA A 13 -1.95 22.56 17.59
CA ALA A 13 -1.18 21.43 17.09
C ALA A 13 -2.09 20.24 16.74
N LYS A 14 -3.07 19.92 17.61
CA LYS A 14 -4.05 18.85 17.37
C LYS A 14 -4.92 19.13 16.14
N VAL A 15 -5.37 20.37 15.96
CA VAL A 15 -6.13 20.77 14.77
C VAL A 15 -5.30 20.59 13.50
N ILE A 16 -4.04 21.04 13.50
CA ILE A 16 -3.15 20.89 12.34
C ILE A 16 -2.93 19.42 11.99
N VAL A 17 -2.70 18.56 12.98
CA VAL A 17 -2.55 17.12 12.76
C VAL A 17 -3.82 16.51 12.18
N ALA A 18 -4.99 16.83 12.74
CA ALA A 18 -6.27 16.32 12.26
C ALA A 18 -6.57 16.77 10.81
N GLU A 19 -6.29 18.02 10.48
CA GLU A 19 -6.43 18.53 9.11
C GLU A 19 -5.44 17.88 8.14
N GLY A 20 -4.20 17.66 8.59
CA GLY A 20 -3.18 16.95 7.81
C GLY A 20 -3.63 15.52 7.51
N GLU A 21 -4.13 14.81 8.52
CA GLU A 21 -4.62 13.44 8.39
C GLU A 21 -5.83 13.36 7.45
N GLN A 22 -6.78 14.31 7.55
CA GLN A 22 -7.93 14.36 6.66
C GLN A 22 -7.50 14.57 5.19
N LYS A 23 -6.55 15.49 4.95
CA LYS A 23 -6.01 15.74 3.61
C LYS A 23 -5.29 14.52 3.05
N ALA A 24 -4.45 13.87 3.86
CA ALA A 24 -3.74 12.66 3.46
C ALA A 24 -4.72 11.51 3.15
N SER A 25 -5.70 11.29 4.02
CA SER A 25 -6.74 10.27 3.83
C SER A 25 -7.52 10.47 2.53
N ARG A 26 -7.89 11.72 2.22
CA ARG A 26 -8.59 12.05 0.97
C ARG A 26 -7.73 11.79 -0.26
N ALA A 27 -6.47 12.22 -0.24
CA ALA A 27 -5.55 11.97 -1.36
C ALA A 27 -5.31 10.47 -1.58
N LEU A 28 -5.17 9.69 -0.50
CA LEU A 28 -5.03 8.24 -0.58
C LEU A 28 -6.28 7.56 -1.15
N LYS A 29 -7.48 8.03 -0.76
CA LYS A 29 -8.75 7.55 -1.33
C LYS A 29 -8.80 7.81 -2.84
N GLU A 30 -8.54 9.04 -3.27
CA GLU A 30 -8.55 9.40 -4.70
C GLU A 30 -7.53 8.55 -5.48
N ALA A 31 -6.32 8.36 -4.95
CA ALA A 31 -5.32 7.48 -5.56
C ALA A 31 -5.79 6.03 -5.64
N ALA A 32 -6.46 5.51 -4.61
CA ALA A 32 -7.01 4.15 -4.61
C ALA A 32 -8.13 3.98 -5.64
N GLU A 33 -9.02 4.98 -5.78
CA GLU A 33 -10.08 4.99 -6.78
C GLU A 33 -9.51 4.96 -8.21
N VAL A 34 -8.52 5.81 -8.50
CA VAL A 34 -7.83 5.82 -9.81
C VAL A 34 -7.15 4.49 -10.10
N ILE A 35 -6.52 3.87 -9.11
CA ILE A 35 -5.89 2.55 -9.28
C ILE A 35 -6.95 1.47 -9.54
N ALA A 36 -8.13 1.57 -8.91
CA ALA A 36 -9.21 0.62 -9.09
C ALA A 36 -9.84 0.67 -10.49
N GLU A 37 -9.71 1.79 -11.22
CA GLU A 37 -10.19 1.91 -12.61
C GLU A 37 -9.50 0.90 -13.56
N SER A 38 -8.28 0.47 -13.24
CA SER A 38 -7.56 -0.52 -14.03
C SER A 38 -6.98 -1.62 -13.13
N PRO A 39 -7.50 -2.87 -13.20
CA PRO A 39 -7.00 -3.98 -12.40
C PRO A 39 -5.49 -4.24 -12.56
N SER A 40 -4.91 -3.93 -13.74
CA SER A 40 -3.49 -4.09 -14.00
C SER A 40 -2.61 -3.03 -13.31
N ALA A 41 -3.18 -1.92 -12.83
CA ALA A 41 -2.43 -0.85 -12.17
C ALA A 41 -1.79 -1.33 -10.86
N LEU A 42 -2.49 -2.15 -10.06
CA LEU A 42 -1.91 -2.75 -8.84
C LEU A 42 -0.74 -3.67 -9.17
N GLN A 43 -0.85 -4.45 -10.25
CA GLN A 43 0.22 -5.34 -10.70
C GLN A 43 1.45 -4.55 -11.16
N LEU A 44 1.27 -3.46 -11.91
CA LEU A 44 2.37 -2.57 -12.31
C LEU A 44 3.04 -1.91 -11.12
N ARG A 45 2.26 -1.40 -10.15
CA ARG A 45 2.80 -0.81 -8.92
C ARG A 45 3.61 -1.84 -8.12
N TYR A 46 3.13 -3.08 -8.05
CA TYR A 46 3.85 -4.19 -7.43
C TYR A 46 5.20 -4.45 -8.12
N LEU A 47 5.23 -4.53 -9.45
CA LEU A 47 6.48 -4.69 -10.21
C LEU A 47 7.45 -3.52 -10.00
N GLN A 48 6.94 -2.28 -9.91
CA GLN A 48 7.77 -1.11 -9.59
C GLN A 48 8.37 -1.21 -8.18
N THR A 49 7.58 -1.61 -7.17
CA THR A 49 8.06 -1.83 -5.80
C THR A 49 9.17 -2.89 -5.77
N LEU A 50 9.02 -3.98 -6.52
CA LEU A 50 10.05 -5.01 -6.64
C LEU A 50 11.35 -4.46 -7.26
N ASN A 51 11.24 -3.64 -8.30
CA ASN A 51 12.40 -3.00 -8.92
C ASN A 51 13.12 -2.06 -7.93
N SER A 52 12.37 -1.29 -7.15
CA SER A 52 12.91 -0.43 -6.09
C SER A 52 13.62 -1.23 -5.00
N ILE A 53 13.02 -2.31 -4.50
CA ILE A 53 13.65 -3.18 -3.48
C ILE A 53 14.92 -3.86 -4.03
N SER A 54 14.90 -4.32 -5.27
CA SER A 54 16.06 -4.96 -5.91
C SER A 54 17.25 -4.01 -6.06
N ALA A 55 17.01 -2.70 -6.15
CA ALA A 55 18.08 -1.70 -6.25
C ALA A 55 18.88 -1.55 -4.95
N GLU A 56 18.31 -1.90 -3.79
CA GLU A 56 18.96 -1.78 -2.47
C GLU A 56 19.97 -2.91 -2.15
N LYS A 57 20.26 -3.81 -3.10
CA LYS A 57 21.35 -4.82 -3.11
C LYS A 57 21.48 -5.79 -1.91
N ASN A 58 20.62 -5.74 -0.89
CA ASN A 58 20.71 -6.59 0.32
C ASN A 58 19.33 -7.06 0.82
N SER A 59 18.50 -7.70 0.00
CA SER A 59 17.23 -8.25 0.48
C SER A 59 16.88 -9.59 -0.16
N THR A 60 16.65 -10.59 0.68
CA THR A 60 15.90 -11.79 0.31
C THR A 60 14.47 -11.37 0.03
N ILE A 61 14.07 -11.33 -1.24
CA ILE A 61 12.71 -10.96 -1.64
C ILE A 61 11.80 -12.15 -1.34
N ILE A 62 11.02 -12.07 -0.26
CA ILE A 62 9.95 -13.04 0.01
C ILE A 62 8.79 -12.73 -0.94
N PHE A 63 8.68 -13.54 -1.99
CA PHE A 63 7.61 -13.43 -2.97
C PHE A 63 6.42 -14.28 -2.53
N PRO A 64 5.30 -13.67 -2.07
CA PRO A 64 4.07 -14.42 -1.87
C PRO A 64 3.51 -14.80 -3.25
N PHE A 65 3.83 -15.99 -3.73
CA PHE A 65 3.26 -16.50 -4.97
C PHE A 65 1.79 -16.89 -4.71
N PRO A 66 0.82 -16.39 -5.49
CA PRO A 66 -0.57 -16.77 -5.32
C PRO A 66 -0.72 -18.29 -5.52
N ILE A 67 -1.27 -18.97 -4.52
CA ILE A 67 -1.47 -20.43 -4.55
C ILE A 67 -2.40 -20.82 -5.72
N ASP A 68 -3.29 -19.91 -6.12
CA ASP A 68 -4.19 -20.10 -7.26
C ASP A 68 -3.43 -20.28 -8.59
N LEU A 69 -2.31 -19.57 -8.79
CA LEU A 69 -1.43 -19.76 -9.94
C LEU A 69 -0.69 -21.11 -9.88
N LEU A 70 -0.31 -21.56 -8.68
CA LEU A 70 0.30 -22.88 -8.48
C LEU A 70 -0.71 -24.01 -8.72
N SER A 71 -1.98 -23.82 -8.36
CA SER A 71 -3.04 -24.82 -8.52
C SER A 71 -3.24 -25.22 -9.99
N SER A 72 -3.11 -24.27 -10.91
CA SER A 72 -3.21 -24.50 -12.36
C SER A 72 -2.06 -25.33 -12.92
N PHE A 73 -0.86 -25.23 -12.31
CA PHE A 73 0.31 -26.03 -12.67
C PHE A 73 0.32 -27.41 -11.99
N LEU A 74 -0.30 -27.54 -10.81
CA LEU A 74 -0.37 -28.80 -10.04
C LEU A 74 -1.56 -29.67 -10.47
N HIS A 75 -2.64 -29.10 -11.02
CA HIS A 75 -3.73 -29.84 -11.65
C HIS A 75 -3.34 -30.32 -13.06
N ARG A 76 -2.40 -31.26 -13.14
CA ARG A 76 -2.29 -32.11 -14.32
C ARG A 76 -3.36 -33.19 -14.20
N PRO A 77 -4.43 -33.21 -15.03
CA PRO A 77 -5.38 -34.32 -14.98
C PRO A 77 -4.62 -35.61 -15.34
N ALA A 78 -4.70 -36.60 -14.47
CA ALA A 78 -4.09 -37.91 -14.70
C ALA A 78 -4.60 -38.48 -16.04
N PRO A 79 -3.73 -39.11 -16.86
CA PRO A 79 -4.16 -39.69 -18.12
C PRO A 79 -5.21 -40.77 -17.81
N LYS A 80 -6.42 -40.59 -18.36
CA LYS A 80 -7.43 -41.64 -18.35
C LYS A 80 -6.96 -42.73 -19.31
N THR A 81 -6.62 -43.88 -18.75
CA THR A 81 -6.38 -45.14 -19.46
C THR A 81 -7.64 -45.61 -20.15
#